data_AF-A0A3A9AIK9-F1
#
_entry.id   AF-A0A3A9AIK9-F1
#
_cell.length_a   1.000
_cell.length_b   1.000
_cell.length_c   1.000
_cell.angle_alpha   90.00
_cell.angle_beta   90.00
_cell.angle_gamma   90.00
#
_symmetry.space_group_name_H-M   'P 1'
#
loop_
_entity.id
_entity.type
_entity.pdbx_description
1 polymer ?
#
loop_
_entity_poly.entity_id
_entity_poly.type
_entity_poly.pdbx_seq_one_letter_code
_entity_poly.pdbx_strand_id
1 'polypeptide(L)'
;TSAYNKVNSIADLEKKIAECSASDKSNREKLTILERKMKSMAEIIKYAQQYQENRPYQIRYRKAKNPDDYFRKHETELILYDGAKEMLRVILSDPALTVLESTPQYAGTNPQGRSVILDAKCVLGDGRKLDIEVQKANDTDHQRRVRYNGAILTTNLTDPGEKFENIPDVCVVFISRFDI
;
A
#
# COMPACT_ATOMS: atom_id res chain seq x y z
N THR A 1 64.03 16.56 12.34
CA THR A 1 62.84 16.61 13.22
C THR A 1 61.61 16.27 12.40
N SER A 2 60.83 15.28 12.86
CA SER A 2 59.41 15.07 12.55
C SER A 2 59.02 14.64 11.12
N ALA A 3 59.24 13.37 10.77
CA ALA A 3 58.56 12.71 9.64
C ALA A 3 57.51 11.66 10.06
N TYR A 4 57.27 11.48 11.36
CA TYR A 4 56.41 10.40 11.89
C TYR A 4 55.17 10.88 12.67
N ASN A 5 54.64 12.07 12.36
CA ASN A 5 53.41 12.61 12.95
C ASN A 5 52.17 12.39 12.07
N LYS A 6 52.03 11.21 11.46
CA LYS A 6 50.85 10.87 10.65
C LYS A 6 50.37 9.45 10.94
N VAL A 7 50.21 9.14 12.22
CA VAL A 7 49.63 7.88 12.66
C VAL A 7 48.33 8.23 13.36
N ASN A 8 47.20 7.92 12.72
CA ASN A 8 45.96 7.62 13.43
C ASN A 8 46.37 6.66 14.56
N SER A 9 46.26 7.10 15.81
CA SER A 9 46.68 6.32 16.97
C SER A 9 45.99 4.94 16.94
N ILE A 10 46.62 3.91 17.50
CA ILE A 10 45.96 2.60 17.70
C ILE A 10 44.60 2.81 18.40
N ALA A 11 44.54 3.76 19.34
CA ALA A 11 43.29 4.14 20.01
C ALA A 11 42.25 4.76 19.06
N ASP A 12 42.67 5.52 18.04
CA ASP A 12 41.75 6.07 17.03
C ASP A 12 41.19 4.97 16.13
N LEU A 13 42.00 3.96 15.81
CA LEU A 13 41.58 2.78 15.05
C LEU A 13 40.61 1.93 15.87
N GLU A 14 40.90 1.68 17.14
CA GLU A 14 40.03 0.95 18.07
C GLU A 14 38.67 1.66 18.23
N LYS A 15 38.70 2.99 18.39
CA LYS A 15 37.47 3.81 18.46
C LYS A 15 36.63 3.68 17.20
N LYS A 16 37.23 3.77 16.01
CA LYS A 16 36.52 3.60 14.72
C LYS A 16 35.95 2.19 14.56
N ILE A 17 36.67 1.16 14.98
CA ILE A 17 36.19 -0.23 14.94
C ILE A 17 34.96 -0.40 15.87
N ALA A 18 35.01 0.17 17.07
CA ALA A 18 33.90 0.13 18.01
C ALA A 18 32.66 0.88 17.48
N GLU A 19 32.83 2.08 16.92
CA GLU A 19 31.76 2.86 16.29
C GLU A 19 31.14 2.12 15.09
N CYS A 20 31.98 1.52 14.24
CA CYS A 20 31.53 0.73 13.09
C CYS A 20 30.70 -0.48 13.54
N SER A 21 31.19 -1.21 14.55
CA SER A 21 30.51 -2.40 15.10
C SER A 21 29.15 -2.05 15.74
N ALA A 22 29.06 -0.91 16.43
CA ALA A 22 27.81 -0.41 16.99
C ALA A 22 26.80 -0.03 15.89
N SER A 23 27.28 0.63 14.83
CA SER A 23 26.46 0.98 13.66
C SER A 23 25.91 -0.27 12.95
N ASP A 24 26.76 -1.28 12.74
CA ASP A 24 26.37 -2.56 12.14
C ASP A 24 25.28 -3.28 12.93
N LYS A 25 25.36 -3.26 14.27
CA LYS A 25 24.32 -3.82 15.13
C LYS A 25 22.98 -3.10 14.94
N SER A 26 22.99 -1.77 14.99
CA SER A 26 21.78 -0.94 14.74
C SER A 26 21.20 -1.19 13.34
N ASN A 27 22.06 -1.31 12.32
CA ASN A 27 21.62 -1.54 10.94
C ASN A 27 20.97 -2.92 10.77
N ARG A 28 21.49 -3.96 11.42
CA ARG A 28 20.86 -5.29 11.43
C ARG A 28 19.47 -5.26 12.08
N GLU A 29 19.32 -4.56 13.20
CA GLU A 29 18.01 -4.43 13.85
C GLU A 29 16.99 -3.72 12.95
N LYS A 30 17.40 -2.63 12.28
CA LYS A 30 16.57 -1.92 11.29
C LYS A 30 16.22 -2.81 10.09
N LEU A 31 17.17 -3.60 9.60
CA LEU A 31 16.95 -4.55 8.50
C LEU A 31 15.90 -5.60 8.88
N THR A 32 16.00 -6.21 10.07
CA THR A 32 15.00 -7.18 10.54
C THR A 32 13.61 -6.56 10.67
N ILE A 33 13.52 -5.29 11.09
CA ILE A 33 12.23 -4.57 11.13
C ILE A 33 11.67 -4.37 9.72
N LEU A 34 12.52 -3.99 8.76
CA LEU A 34 12.12 -3.81 7.35
C LEU A 34 11.64 -5.14 6.74
N GLU A 35 12.35 -6.23 6.96
CA GLU A 35 11.97 -7.57 6.48
C GLU A 35 10.59 -8.00 7.02
N ARG A 36 10.33 -7.75 8.31
CA ARG A 36 9.01 -8.02 8.93
C ARG A 36 7.91 -7.18 8.28
N LYS A 37 8.18 -5.89 8.03
CA LYS A 37 7.24 -5.00 7.34
C LYS A 37 6.97 -5.45 5.90
N MET A 38 8.00 -5.89 5.18
CA MET A 38 7.85 -6.43 3.82
C MET A 38 6.98 -7.68 3.80
N LYS A 39 7.14 -8.59 4.76
CA LYS A 39 6.29 -9.78 4.88
C LYS A 39 4.82 -9.41 5.11
N SER A 40 4.55 -8.49 6.04
CA SER A 40 3.19 -7.99 6.30
C SER A 40 2.57 -7.35 5.05
N MET A 41 3.36 -6.58 4.31
CA MET A 41 2.93 -5.94 3.07
C MET A 41 2.60 -6.97 1.96
N ALA A 42 3.40 -8.03 1.81
CA ALA A 42 3.12 -9.11 0.86
C ALA A 42 1.79 -9.83 1.20
N GLU A 43 1.51 -10.04 2.50
CA GLU A 43 0.24 -10.63 2.93
C GLU A 43 -0.95 -9.70 2.62
N ILE A 44 -0.82 -8.39 2.86
CA ILE A 44 -1.85 -7.39 2.49
C ILE A 44 -2.13 -7.44 0.98
N ILE A 45 -1.07 -7.46 0.17
CA ILE A 45 -1.18 -7.52 -1.30
C ILE A 45 -1.97 -8.76 -1.73
N LYS A 46 -1.59 -9.93 -1.22
CA LYS A 46 -2.25 -11.20 -1.54
C LYS A 46 -3.76 -11.14 -1.26
N TYR A 47 -4.15 -10.69 -0.07
CA TYR A 47 -5.57 -10.67 0.28
C TYR A 47 -6.33 -9.50 -0.37
N ALA A 48 -5.69 -8.38 -0.68
CA ALA A 48 -6.30 -7.30 -1.44
C ALA A 48 -6.64 -7.76 -2.86
N GLN A 49 -5.73 -8.47 -3.52
CA GLN A 49 -5.97 -9.06 -4.85
C GLN A 49 -7.11 -10.08 -4.80
N GLN A 50 -7.05 -11.01 -3.84
CA GLN A 50 -8.10 -12.02 -3.66
C GLN A 50 -9.47 -11.37 -3.41
N TYR A 51 -9.53 -10.28 -2.64
CA TYR A 51 -10.78 -9.53 -2.43
C TYR A 51 -11.30 -8.92 -3.75
N GLN A 52 -10.42 -8.25 -4.51
CA GLN A 52 -10.79 -7.61 -5.78
C GLN A 52 -11.24 -8.62 -6.84
N GLU A 53 -10.51 -9.72 -7.01
CA GLU A 53 -10.80 -10.76 -7.99
C GLU A 53 -12.16 -11.43 -7.75
N ASN A 54 -12.52 -11.64 -6.49
CA ASN A 54 -13.75 -12.34 -6.12
C ASN A 54 -14.96 -11.41 -5.92
N ARG A 55 -14.76 -10.09 -5.79
CA ARG A 55 -15.83 -9.08 -5.62
C ARG A 55 -16.95 -9.16 -6.66
N PRO A 56 -16.69 -9.40 -7.97
CA PRO A 56 -17.77 -9.50 -8.96
C PRO A 56 -18.74 -10.66 -8.70
N TYR A 57 -18.26 -11.77 -8.14
CA TYR A 57 -19.10 -12.92 -7.76
C TYR A 57 -20.01 -12.55 -6.60
N GLN A 58 -19.50 -11.84 -5.60
CA GLN A 58 -20.31 -11.35 -4.49
C GLN A 58 -21.38 -10.35 -4.94
N ILE A 59 -21.08 -9.45 -5.88
CA ILE A 59 -22.07 -8.53 -6.46
C ILE A 59 -23.18 -9.29 -7.18
N ARG A 60 -22.81 -10.31 -7.98
CA ARG A 60 -23.77 -11.13 -8.73
C ARG A 60 -24.60 -12.01 -7.82
N TYR A 61 -24.01 -12.59 -6.78
CA TYR A 61 -24.71 -13.37 -5.76
C TYR A 61 -25.82 -12.55 -5.10
N ARG A 62 -25.52 -11.32 -4.67
CA ARG A 62 -26.53 -10.40 -4.09
C ARG A 62 -27.68 -10.05 -5.03
N LYS A 63 -27.47 -10.15 -6.34
CA LYS A 63 -28.46 -9.85 -7.38
C LYS A 63 -29.08 -11.11 -7.98
N ALA A 64 -28.69 -12.30 -7.51
CA ALA A 64 -29.12 -13.56 -8.10
C ALA A 64 -30.60 -13.80 -7.80
N LYS A 65 -31.37 -14.17 -8.83
CA LYS A 65 -32.79 -14.59 -8.67
C LYS A 65 -32.91 -15.87 -7.85
N ASN A 66 -31.91 -16.74 -7.91
CA ASN A 66 -31.81 -17.95 -7.09
C ASN A 66 -30.42 -17.98 -6.43
N PRO A 67 -30.30 -17.39 -5.22
CA PRO A 67 -29.03 -17.31 -4.51
C PRO A 67 -28.42 -18.68 -4.21
N ASP A 68 -29.21 -19.67 -3.82
CA ASP A 68 -28.69 -21.00 -3.44
C ASP A 68 -28.02 -21.73 -4.60
N ASP A 69 -28.62 -21.69 -5.80
CA ASP A 69 -28.00 -22.26 -7.00
C ASP A 69 -26.74 -21.48 -7.42
N TYR A 70 -26.77 -20.15 -7.29
CA TYR A 70 -25.60 -19.31 -7.56
C TYR A 70 -24.46 -19.60 -6.58
N PHE A 71 -24.77 -19.75 -5.29
CA PHE A 71 -23.81 -20.08 -4.24
C PHE A 71 -23.14 -21.41 -4.57
N ARG A 72 -23.90 -22.47 -4.86
CA ARG A 72 -23.31 -23.79 -5.19
C ARG A 72 -22.39 -23.76 -6.41
N LYS A 73 -22.65 -22.87 -7.38
CA LYS A 73 -21.83 -22.71 -8.59
C LYS A 73 -20.59 -21.87 -8.38
N HIS A 74 -20.57 -20.99 -7.38
CA HIS A 74 -19.53 -20.00 -7.13
C HIS A 74 -19.08 -19.97 -5.66
N GLU A 75 -19.20 -21.11 -4.98
CA GLU A 75 -18.97 -21.24 -3.54
C GLU A 75 -17.54 -20.85 -3.19
N THR A 76 -16.57 -21.34 -3.96
CA THR A 76 -15.15 -21.02 -3.80
C THR A 76 -14.89 -19.53 -3.88
N GLU A 77 -15.39 -18.83 -4.91
CA GLU A 77 -15.16 -17.40 -5.07
C GLU A 77 -15.80 -16.59 -3.95
N LEU A 78 -16.99 -16.98 -3.49
CA LEU A 78 -17.67 -16.31 -2.38
C LEU A 78 -16.93 -16.51 -1.04
N ILE A 79 -16.46 -17.73 -0.77
CA ILE A 79 -15.64 -18.04 0.41
C ILE A 79 -14.31 -17.28 0.35
N LEU A 80 -13.65 -17.24 -0.82
CA LEU A 80 -12.38 -16.53 -0.99
C LEU A 80 -12.56 -15.02 -0.85
N TYR A 81 -13.68 -14.45 -1.30
CA TYR A 81 -14.02 -13.05 -1.08
C TYR A 81 -14.14 -12.73 0.42
N ASP A 82 -14.95 -13.50 1.14
CA ASP A 82 -15.20 -13.26 2.57
C ASP A 82 -13.94 -13.54 3.42
N GLY A 83 -13.19 -14.58 3.09
CA GLY A 83 -11.91 -14.88 3.73
C GLY A 83 -10.85 -13.80 3.50
N ALA A 84 -10.73 -13.29 2.27
CA ALA A 84 -9.80 -12.19 1.95
C ALA A 84 -10.16 -10.91 2.71
N LYS A 85 -11.45 -10.59 2.79
CA LYS A 85 -11.96 -9.46 3.57
C LYS A 85 -11.56 -9.56 5.04
N GLU A 86 -11.69 -10.74 5.65
CA GLU A 86 -11.37 -10.92 7.07
C GLU A 86 -9.85 -10.91 7.33
N MET A 87 -9.07 -11.53 6.43
CA MET A 87 -7.62 -11.54 6.54
C MET A 87 -7.01 -10.14 6.43
N LEU A 88 -7.53 -9.29 5.55
CA LEU A 88 -7.13 -7.88 5.46
C LEU A 88 -7.34 -7.14 6.78
N ARG A 89 -8.45 -7.40 7.49
CA ARG A 89 -8.73 -6.79 8.81
C ARG A 89 -7.72 -7.22 9.86
N VAL A 90 -7.30 -8.49 9.83
CA VAL A 90 -6.34 -9.04 10.79
C VAL A 90 -4.91 -8.53 10.53
N ILE A 91 -4.45 -8.59 9.28
CA ILE A 91 -3.03 -8.35 8.94
C ILE A 91 -2.64 -6.90 9.09
N LEU A 92 -3.55 -5.97 8.80
CA LEU A 92 -3.27 -4.55 8.91
C LEU A 92 -3.08 -4.11 10.37
N SER A 93 -3.29 -5.00 11.36
CA SER A 93 -3.08 -4.78 12.80
C SER A 93 -3.67 -3.47 13.32
N ASP A 94 -4.65 -2.98 12.58
CA ASP A 94 -5.47 -1.84 12.89
C ASP A 94 -6.89 -2.39 12.96
N PRO A 95 -7.36 -2.78 14.16
CA PRO A 95 -8.72 -3.27 14.35
C PRO A 95 -9.78 -2.20 14.02
N ALA A 96 -9.40 -0.93 13.85
CA ALA A 96 -10.26 0.14 13.38
C ALA A 96 -10.22 0.30 11.85
N LEU A 97 -9.25 -0.31 11.14
CA LEU A 97 -9.15 -0.26 9.69
C LEU A 97 -10.35 -0.96 9.07
N THR A 98 -11.35 -0.14 8.84
CA THR A 98 -12.54 -0.49 8.14
C THR A 98 -12.33 0.07 6.76
N VAL A 99 -12.31 -0.78 5.73
CA VAL A 99 -12.61 -0.31 4.38
C VAL A 99 -14.08 0.08 4.43
N LEU A 100 -14.35 1.32 4.85
CA LEU A 100 -15.70 1.81 5.06
C LEU A 100 -16.44 1.79 3.73
N GLU A 101 -15.73 2.19 2.66
CA GLU A 101 -16.25 2.21 1.30
C GLU A 101 -15.11 1.94 0.32
N SER A 102 -15.40 1.16 -0.73
CA SER A 102 -14.54 1.04 -1.90
C SER A 102 -15.32 1.35 -3.17
N THR A 103 -14.77 2.25 -3.98
CA THR A 103 -15.26 2.57 -5.32
C THR A 103 -14.25 2.05 -6.33
N PRO A 104 -14.53 0.90 -6.97
CA PRO A 104 -13.71 0.44 -8.08
C PRO A 104 -13.79 1.42 -9.25
N GLN A 105 -12.69 1.59 -9.98
CA GLN A 105 -12.65 2.38 -11.21
C GLN A 105 -13.10 3.84 -11.00
N TYR A 106 -12.59 4.49 -9.95
CA TYR A 106 -12.93 5.89 -9.66
C TYR A 106 -12.33 6.81 -10.73
N ALA A 107 -13.17 7.60 -11.39
CA ALA A 107 -12.73 8.62 -12.32
C ALA A 107 -12.43 9.94 -11.60
N GLY A 108 -11.23 10.48 -11.82
CA GLY A 108 -10.82 11.79 -11.32
C GLY A 108 -10.27 12.64 -12.46
N THR A 109 -10.61 13.92 -12.50
CA THR A 109 -10.13 14.85 -13.54
C THR A 109 -9.46 16.05 -12.90
N ASN A 110 -8.28 16.46 -13.41
CA ASN A 110 -7.63 17.67 -12.92
C ASN A 110 -8.29 18.94 -13.51
N PRO A 111 -7.98 20.13 -12.97
CA PRO A 111 -8.50 21.39 -13.50
C PRO A 111 -8.10 21.66 -14.96
N GLN A 112 -7.05 21.03 -15.48
CA GLN A 112 -6.62 21.15 -16.88
C GLN A 112 -7.30 20.15 -17.83
N GLY A 113 -8.26 19.35 -17.34
CA GLY A 113 -9.05 18.40 -18.14
C GLY A 113 -8.41 17.03 -18.37
N ARG A 114 -7.28 16.71 -17.73
CA ARG A 114 -6.65 15.38 -17.79
C ARG A 114 -7.23 14.47 -16.71
N SER A 115 -7.80 13.36 -17.15
CA SER A 115 -8.43 12.37 -16.28
C SER A 115 -7.54 11.16 -15.96
N VAL A 116 -7.86 10.50 -14.84
CA VAL A 116 -7.38 9.18 -14.43
C VAL A 116 -8.56 8.30 -14.08
N ILE A 117 -8.35 6.98 -14.15
CA ILE A 117 -9.24 5.98 -13.58
C ILE A 117 -8.39 5.21 -12.57
N LEU A 118 -8.76 5.29 -11.30
CA LEU A 118 -8.10 4.59 -10.20
C LEU A 118 -8.71 3.19 -10.08
N ASP A 119 -7.89 2.16 -9.93
CA ASP A 119 -8.40 0.78 -9.83
C ASP A 119 -9.33 0.61 -8.63
N ALA A 120 -8.95 1.13 -7.45
CA ALA A 120 -9.83 1.21 -6.29
C ALA A 120 -9.54 2.40 -5.38
N LYS A 121 -10.53 3.27 -5.20
CA LYS A 121 -10.54 4.31 -4.15
C LYS A 121 -11.17 3.76 -2.88
N CYS A 122 -10.46 3.85 -1.76
CA CYS A 122 -10.84 3.31 -0.45
C CYS A 122 -10.82 4.41 0.62
N VAL A 123 -11.58 4.21 1.70
CA VAL A 123 -11.52 5.03 2.92
C VAL A 123 -11.13 4.13 4.09
N LEU A 124 -10.13 4.55 4.87
CA LEU A 124 -9.69 3.84 6.07
C LEU A 124 -10.53 4.23 7.29
N GLY A 125 -10.40 3.49 8.39
CA GLY A 125 -11.13 3.73 9.63
C GLY A 125 -10.85 5.09 10.28
N ASP A 126 -9.65 5.64 10.07
CA ASP A 126 -9.25 6.98 10.53
C ASP A 126 -9.64 8.09 9.55
N GLY A 127 -10.38 7.77 8.49
CA GLY A 127 -10.88 8.72 7.49
C GLY A 127 -9.94 8.98 6.30
N ARG A 128 -8.68 8.52 6.36
CA ARG A 128 -7.71 8.69 5.27
C ARG A 128 -8.21 8.05 3.98
N LYS A 129 -7.87 8.68 2.85
CA LYS A 129 -8.23 8.19 1.51
C LYS A 129 -7.05 7.43 0.91
N LEU A 130 -7.36 6.26 0.36
CA LEU A 130 -6.39 5.33 -0.19
C LEU A 130 -6.74 5.08 -1.66
N ASP A 131 -5.73 5.07 -2.51
CA ASP A 131 -5.78 4.48 -3.86
C ASP A 131 -5.06 3.14 -3.84
N ILE A 132 -5.67 2.10 -4.40
CA ILE A 132 -5.01 0.81 -4.66
C ILE A 132 -4.93 0.65 -6.17
N GLU A 133 -3.72 0.65 -6.71
CA GLU A 133 -3.44 0.54 -8.14
C GLU A 133 -2.76 -0.82 -8.42
N VAL A 134 -3.31 -1.61 -9.34
CA VAL A 134 -2.82 -2.95 -9.67
C VAL A 134 -2.37 -3.01 -11.13
N GLN A 135 -1.08 -3.23 -11.36
CA GLN A 135 -0.51 -3.29 -12.70
C GLN A 135 -0.06 -4.70 -13.07
N LYS A 136 -0.64 -5.23 -14.16
CA LYS A 136 -0.38 -6.59 -14.66
C LYS A 136 0.78 -6.67 -15.66
N ALA A 137 1.15 -5.55 -16.26
CA ALA A 137 2.24 -5.40 -17.22
C ALA A 137 3.21 -4.32 -16.73
N ASN A 138 4.49 -4.44 -17.12
CA ASN A 138 5.53 -3.44 -16.84
C ASN A 138 5.88 -2.67 -18.11
N ASP A 139 4.86 -2.05 -18.71
CA ASP A 139 4.94 -1.40 -20.02
C ASP A 139 4.97 0.14 -19.91
N THR A 140 4.88 0.69 -18.70
CA THR A 140 4.76 2.13 -18.47
C THR A 140 5.52 2.61 -17.24
N ASP A 141 5.74 3.94 -17.15
CA ASP A 141 6.33 4.56 -15.97
C ASP A 141 5.29 4.61 -14.83
N HIS A 142 5.19 3.49 -14.13
CA HIS A 142 4.24 3.28 -13.05
C HIS A 142 4.48 4.22 -11.86
N GLN A 143 5.72 4.63 -11.61
CA GLN A 143 6.04 5.55 -10.52
C GLN A 143 5.45 6.94 -10.79
N ARG A 144 5.60 7.46 -12.02
CA ARG A 144 4.96 8.72 -12.40
C ARG A 144 3.45 8.61 -12.40
N ARG A 145 2.90 7.46 -12.79
CA ARG A 145 1.46 7.19 -12.75
C ARG A 145 0.90 7.22 -11.33
N VAL A 146 1.50 6.46 -10.42
CA VAL A 146 1.14 6.42 -8.99
C VAL A 146 1.21 7.80 -8.36
N ARG A 147 2.30 8.54 -8.62
CA ARG A 147 2.44 9.92 -8.15
C ARG A 147 1.34 10.83 -8.70
N TYR A 148 1.01 10.69 -9.98
CA TYR A 148 -0.05 11.48 -10.62
C TYR A 148 -1.43 11.14 -10.04
N ASN A 149 -1.76 9.86 -9.86
CA ASN A 149 -3.00 9.41 -9.24
C ASN A 149 -3.17 9.99 -7.83
N GLY A 150 -2.14 9.91 -7.00
CA GLY A 150 -2.15 10.49 -5.65
C GLY A 150 -2.37 12.01 -5.66
N ALA A 151 -1.74 12.73 -6.60
CA ALA A 151 -1.94 14.17 -6.76
C ALA A 151 -3.38 14.51 -7.17
N ILE A 152 -3.96 13.75 -8.10
CA ILE A 152 -5.37 13.92 -8.52
C ILE A 152 -6.31 13.67 -7.36
N LEU A 153 -6.08 12.60 -6.60
CA LEU A 153 -6.90 12.26 -5.45
C LEU A 153 -6.84 13.36 -4.39
N THR A 154 -5.64 13.85 -4.06
CA THR A 154 -5.44 14.98 -3.13
C THR A 154 -6.18 16.23 -3.61
N THR A 155 -6.02 16.57 -4.90
CA THR A 155 -6.65 17.78 -5.49
C THR A 155 -8.18 17.69 -5.45
N ASN A 156 -8.75 16.52 -5.74
CA ASN A 156 -10.21 16.32 -5.74
C ASN A 156 -10.82 16.17 -4.34
N LEU A 157 -9.99 16.09 -3.30
CA LEU A 157 -10.42 16.02 -1.90
C LEU A 157 -10.22 17.35 -1.16
N THR A 158 -9.62 18.34 -1.82
CA THR A 158 -9.26 19.62 -1.21
C THR A 158 -10.13 20.72 -1.81
N ASP A 159 -10.90 21.40 -0.98
CA ASP A 159 -11.74 22.50 -1.44
C ASP A 159 -10.92 23.78 -1.73
N PRO A 160 -11.40 24.67 -2.62
CA PRO A 160 -10.74 25.95 -2.87
C PRO A 160 -10.60 26.78 -1.59
N GLY A 161 -9.37 27.22 -1.29
CA GLY A 161 -9.06 28.06 -0.13
C GLY A 161 -8.76 27.28 1.16
N GLU A 162 -8.77 25.94 1.11
CA GLU A 162 -8.36 25.10 2.25
C GLU A 162 -6.90 25.37 2.64
N LYS A 163 -6.62 25.35 3.95
CA LYS A 163 -5.25 25.55 4.44
C LYS A 163 -4.41 24.30 4.19
N PHE A 164 -3.12 24.48 3.92
CA PHE A 164 -2.21 23.36 3.68
C PHE A 164 -2.14 22.34 4.82
N GLU A 165 -2.29 22.79 6.07
CA GLU A 165 -2.33 21.93 7.26
C GLU A 165 -3.56 20.99 7.32
N ASN A 166 -4.62 21.32 6.59
CA ASN A 166 -5.87 20.56 6.54
C ASN A 166 -5.99 19.68 5.29
N ILE A 167 -4.99 19.71 4.40
CA ILE A 167 -4.99 18.84 3.22
C ILE A 167 -4.93 17.39 3.70
N PRO A 168 -5.86 16.52 3.26
CA PRO A 168 -5.92 15.16 3.75
C PRO A 168 -4.71 14.35 3.29
N ASP A 169 -4.18 13.51 4.18
CA ASP A 169 -3.21 12.49 3.81
C ASP A 169 -3.84 11.49 2.83
N VAL A 170 -3.15 11.30 1.70
CA VAL A 170 -3.52 10.33 0.68
C VAL A 170 -2.42 9.27 0.58
N CYS A 171 -2.82 8.02 0.71
CA CYS A 171 -1.93 6.87 0.49
C CYS A 171 -2.21 6.27 -0.89
N VAL A 172 -1.17 5.81 -1.59
CA VAL A 172 -1.31 4.98 -2.79
C VAL A 172 -0.57 3.67 -2.57
N VAL A 173 -1.28 2.55 -2.64
CA VAL A 173 -0.71 1.21 -2.61
C VAL A 173 -0.59 0.73 -4.05
N PHE A 174 0.64 0.63 -4.51
CA PHE A 174 0.96 0.12 -5.85
C PHE A 174 1.30 -1.36 -5.78
N ILE A 175 0.66 -2.16 -6.64
CA ILE A 175 0.85 -3.60 -6.69
C ILE A 175 1.19 -4.00 -8.12
N SER A 176 2.42 -4.46 -8.35
CA SER A 176 2.86 -4.99 -9.64
C SER A 176 2.81 -6.52 -9.67
N ARG A 177 2.73 -7.10 -10.87
CA ARG A 177 2.91 -8.55 -11.07
C ARG A 177 4.24 -9.08 -10.49
N PHE A 178 5.27 -8.23 -10.40
CA PHE A 178 6.59 -8.60 -9.89
C PHE A 178 6.69 -8.54 -8.35
N ASP A 179 5.66 -8.01 -7.68
CA ASP A 179 5.57 -7.95 -6.22
C ASP A 179 4.84 -9.18 -5.61
N ILE A 180 4.50 -10.16 -6.44
CA ILE A 180 3.84 -11.45 -6.10
C ILE A 180 4.86 -12.59 -6.12
#